data_AF-A0A222EPV6-F1
#
_entry.id   AF-A0A222EPV6-F1
#
_cell.length_a   1.000
_cell.length_b   1.000
_cell.length_c   1.000
_cell.angle_alpha   90.00
_cell.angle_beta   90.00
_cell.angle_gamma   90.00
#
_symmetry.space_group_name_H-M   'P 1'
#
loop_
_entity.id
_entity.type
_entity.pdbx_description
1 polymer ?
#
loop_
_entity_poly.entity_id
_entity_poly.type
_entity_poly.pdbx_seq_one_letter_code
_entity_poly.pdbx_strand_id
1 'polypeptide(L)'
;MNKLFKDGLINKKTLLILNYKKVGINENQLSILLLIMELSTEEQKNFTPIQLSNYMTLTSDKIEQEISNLLKNSNIKIVIKSKKTILDLSPLFNKLLVKIEDEYTKTKNKENYKIIENKLNYKLKDTDITKLEEYSTSGLSIAKIASIIDSSNVETLDELFKLLDSKAKNSSVKITMYNWLND
;
A
#
# COMPACT_ATOMS: atom_id res chain seq x y z
N MET A 1 5.02 5.07 4.69
CA MET A 1 3.84 5.18 5.59
C MET A 1 4.04 4.42 6.91
N ASN A 2 4.84 3.34 6.90
CA ASN A 2 5.15 2.51 8.07
C ASN A 2 5.72 3.24 9.31
N LYS A 3 6.61 4.24 9.16
CA LYS A 3 7.18 5.00 10.30
C LYS A 3 6.09 5.80 11.03
N LEU A 4 5.30 6.59 10.30
CA LEU A 4 4.13 7.32 10.83
C LEU A 4 3.07 6.42 11.49
N PHE A 5 2.87 5.20 10.97
CA PHE A 5 1.96 4.22 11.58
C PHE A 5 2.48 3.66 12.91
N LYS A 6 3.80 3.41 13.00
CA LYS A 6 4.45 2.95 14.24
C LYS A 6 4.53 4.04 15.30
N ASP A 7 4.68 5.30 14.88
CA ASP A 7 4.76 6.48 15.74
C ASP A 7 3.37 6.93 16.28
N GLY A 8 2.30 6.21 15.93
CA GLY A 8 0.94 6.49 16.43
C GLY A 8 0.26 7.70 15.78
N LEU A 9 0.88 8.32 14.79
CA LEU A 9 0.33 9.47 14.05
C LEU A 9 -0.83 9.08 13.13
N ILE A 10 -0.98 7.77 12.84
CA ILE A 10 -2.09 7.22 12.07
C ILE A 10 -3.02 6.45 13.01
N ASN A 11 -4.27 6.92 13.12
CA ASN A 11 -5.29 6.21 13.89
C ASN A 11 -5.64 4.88 13.20
N LYS A 12 -5.30 3.76 13.86
CA LYS A 12 -5.50 2.39 13.35
C LYS A 12 -6.97 2.07 13.07
N LYS A 13 -7.90 2.56 13.92
CA LYS A 13 -9.33 2.32 13.74
C LYS A 13 -9.83 3.04 12.49
N THR A 14 -9.50 4.33 12.35
CA THR A 14 -9.84 5.11 11.15
C THR A 14 -9.26 4.49 9.88
N LEU A 15 -7.98 4.10 9.92
CA LEU A 15 -7.31 3.48 8.79
C LEU A 15 -8.04 2.20 8.35
N LEU A 16 -8.43 1.35 9.32
CA LEU A 16 -9.17 0.12 9.05
C LEU A 16 -10.56 0.42 8.47
N ILE A 17 -11.34 1.31 9.10
CA ILE A 17 -12.70 1.68 8.66
C ILE A 17 -12.70 2.16 7.20
N LEU A 18 -11.71 2.94 6.78
CA LEU A 18 -11.66 3.50 5.44
C LEU A 18 -11.13 2.52 4.38
N ASN A 19 -10.51 1.40 4.78
CA ASN A 19 -9.76 0.55 3.85
C ASN A 19 -10.01 -0.97 4.01
N TYR A 20 -10.90 -1.41 4.90
CA TYR A 20 -11.13 -2.83 5.20
C TYR A 20 -11.48 -3.67 3.96
N LYS A 21 -12.25 -3.12 3.02
CA LYS A 21 -12.60 -3.81 1.77
C LYS A 21 -11.37 -4.19 0.93
N LYS A 22 -10.29 -3.40 0.98
CA LYS A 22 -9.04 -3.63 0.22
C LYS A 22 -8.31 -4.91 0.63
N VAL A 23 -8.61 -5.42 1.82
CA VAL A 23 -8.02 -6.63 2.41
C VAL A 23 -9.04 -7.76 2.59
N GLY A 24 -10.18 -7.67 1.87
CA GLY A 24 -11.19 -8.72 1.83
C GLY A 24 -11.95 -8.92 3.14
N ILE A 25 -12.04 -7.88 3.96
CA ILE A 25 -12.83 -7.88 5.20
C ILE A 25 -14.26 -7.43 4.89
N ASN A 26 -15.26 -8.07 5.50
CA ASN A 26 -16.66 -7.66 5.46
C ASN A 26 -17.06 -6.83 6.70
N GLU A 27 -18.27 -6.28 6.72
CA GLU A 27 -18.76 -5.39 7.78
C GLU A 27 -18.87 -6.10 9.15
N ASN A 28 -19.23 -7.39 9.17
CA ASN A 28 -19.29 -8.18 10.39
C ASN A 28 -17.90 -8.35 11.01
N GLN A 29 -16.93 -8.75 10.17
CA GLN A 29 -15.53 -8.90 10.56
C GLN A 29 -14.92 -7.57 10.99
N LEU A 30 -15.22 -6.47 10.29
CA LEU A 30 -14.80 -5.12 10.68
C LEU A 30 -15.30 -4.79 12.09
N SER A 31 -16.60 -5.03 12.35
CA SER A 31 -17.21 -4.73 13.65
C SER A 31 -16.60 -5.55 14.78
N ILE A 32 -16.36 -6.85 14.55
CA ILE A 32 -15.64 -7.73 15.48
C ILE A 32 -14.24 -7.18 15.79
N LEU A 33 -13.48 -6.81 14.76
CA LEU A 33 -12.13 -6.29 14.92
C LEU A 33 -12.09 -4.97 15.68
N LEU A 34 -13.03 -4.07 15.40
CA LEU A 34 -13.15 -2.78 16.11
C LEU A 34 -13.50 -2.98 17.58
N LEU A 35 -14.42 -3.90 17.90
CA LEU A 35 -14.74 -4.25 19.28
C LEU A 35 -13.54 -4.87 20.00
N ILE A 36 -12.81 -5.78 19.36
CA ILE A 36 -11.58 -6.33 19.93
C ILE A 36 -10.56 -5.22 20.18
N MET A 37 -10.37 -4.28 19.24
CA MET A 37 -9.46 -3.15 19.41
C MET A 37 -9.89 -2.16 20.49
N GLU A 38 -11.19 -1.99 20.70
CA GLU A 38 -11.76 -1.12 21.74
C GLU A 38 -11.61 -1.75 23.13
N LEU A 39 -12.01 -3.01 23.26
CA LEU A 39 -12.01 -3.72 24.53
C LEU A 39 -10.60 -4.15 24.95
N SER A 40 -9.67 -4.28 24.00
CA SER A 40 -8.28 -4.68 24.30
C SER A 40 -7.58 -3.62 25.15
N THR A 41 -7.18 -4.02 26.36
CA THR A 41 -6.31 -3.22 27.24
C THR A 41 -4.93 -3.86 27.35
N GLU A 42 -4.01 -3.26 28.10
CA GLU A 42 -2.72 -3.91 28.39
C GLU A 42 -2.90 -5.25 29.13
N GLU A 43 -3.96 -5.35 29.94
CA GLU A 43 -4.24 -6.50 30.80
C GLU A 43 -5.13 -7.56 30.14
N GLN A 44 -6.08 -7.14 29.31
CA GLN A 44 -7.05 -8.00 28.62
C GLN A 44 -6.87 -7.93 27.11
N LYS A 45 -6.30 -8.99 26.53
CA LYS A 45 -6.03 -9.10 25.08
C LYS A 45 -6.70 -10.30 24.42
N ASN A 46 -7.59 -10.96 25.16
CA ASN A 46 -8.37 -12.11 24.70
C ASN A 46 -9.85 -11.84 24.90
N PHE A 47 -10.61 -12.17 23.86
CA PHE A 47 -12.06 -12.10 23.85
C PHE A 47 -12.59 -13.40 23.28
N THR A 48 -13.56 -13.99 23.98
CA THR A 48 -14.30 -15.14 23.46
C THR A 48 -15.44 -14.67 22.57
N PRO A 49 -15.90 -15.51 21.61
CA PRO A 49 -17.07 -15.18 20.81
C PRO A 49 -18.32 -14.85 21.64
N ILE A 50 -18.51 -15.55 22.77
CA ILE A 50 -19.60 -15.29 23.73
C ILE A 50 -19.51 -13.87 24.32
N GLN A 51 -18.32 -13.44 24.72
CA GLN A 51 -18.12 -12.09 25.24
C GLN A 51 -18.44 -11.02 24.19
N LEU A 52 -18.06 -11.26 22.94
CA LEU A 52 -18.32 -10.34 21.83
C LEU A 52 -19.80 -10.30 21.45
N SER A 53 -20.53 -11.42 21.54
CA SER A 53 -21.97 -11.45 21.25
C SER A 53 -22.82 -10.57 22.17
N ASN A 54 -22.32 -10.22 23.36
CA ASN A 54 -23.01 -9.30 24.25
C ASN A 54 -23.08 -7.86 23.70
N TYR A 55 -22.26 -7.51 22.71
CA TYR A 55 -22.16 -6.17 22.13
C TYR A 55 -22.64 -6.12 20.67
N MET A 56 -23.12 -7.24 20.12
CA MET A 56 -23.46 -7.37 18.71
C MET A 56 -24.78 -8.12 18.54
N THR A 57 -25.42 -7.97 17.39
CA THR A 57 -26.57 -8.80 17.01
C THR A 57 -26.18 -10.20 16.52
N LEU A 58 -24.88 -10.45 16.35
CA LEU A 58 -24.35 -11.74 15.92
C LEU A 58 -24.33 -12.74 17.08
N THR A 59 -24.68 -13.98 16.78
CA THR A 59 -24.53 -15.10 17.73
C THR A 59 -23.05 -15.43 17.94
N SER A 60 -22.75 -16.06 19.08
CA SER A 60 -21.39 -16.57 19.38
C SER A 60 -20.85 -17.44 18.24
N ASP A 61 -21.65 -18.39 17.72
CA ASP A 61 -21.25 -19.28 16.62
C ASP A 61 -20.90 -18.51 15.34
N LYS A 62 -21.68 -17.46 15.04
CA LYS A 62 -21.43 -16.64 13.87
C LYS A 62 -20.15 -15.82 14.03
N ILE A 63 -19.89 -15.29 15.23
CA ILE A 63 -18.65 -14.58 15.55
C ILE A 63 -17.45 -15.53 15.43
N GLU A 64 -17.55 -16.76 15.93
CA GLU A 64 -16.51 -17.78 15.80
C GLU A 64 -16.20 -18.12 14.34
N GLN A 65 -17.24 -18.24 13.51
CA GLN A 65 -17.08 -18.45 12.07
C GLN A 65 -16.33 -17.28 11.41
N GLU A 66 -16.68 -16.03 11.72
CA GLU A 66 -16.00 -14.86 11.15
C GLU A 66 -14.55 -14.73 11.63
N ILE A 67 -14.26 -15.01 12.91
CA ILE A 67 -12.88 -15.07 13.44
C ILE A 67 -12.08 -16.17 12.73
N SER A 68 -12.68 -17.34 12.52
CA SER A 68 -12.06 -18.44 11.79
C SER A 68 -11.73 -18.05 10.34
N ASN A 69 -12.63 -17.31 9.68
CA ASN A 69 -12.38 -16.79 8.33
C ASN A 69 -11.24 -15.77 8.31
N LEU A 70 -11.17 -14.87 9.30
CA LEU A 70 -10.07 -13.92 9.45
C LEU A 70 -8.71 -14.61 9.67
N LEU A 71 -8.68 -15.72 10.42
CA LEU A 71 -7.49 -16.55 10.63
C LEU A 71 -7.07 -17.26 9.34
N LYS A 72 -8.01 -17.95 8.66
CA LYS A 72 -7.76 -18.63 7.39
C LYS A 72 -7.20 -17.68 6.33
N ASN A 73 -7.73 -16.47 6.27
CA ASN A 73 -7.27 -15.44 5.34
C ASN A 73 -5.99 -14.73 5.79
N SER A 74 -5.36 -15.15 6.90
CA SER A 74 -4.15 -14.52 7.45
C SER A 74 -4.29 -13.02 7.71
N ASN A 75 -5.49 -12.55 8.06
CA ASN A 75 -5.72 -11.17 8.48
C ASN A 75 -5.37 -11.02 9.96
N ILE A 76 -5.56 -12.07 10.75
CA ILE A 76 -5.17 -12.12 12.15
C ILE A 76 -4.38 -13.39 12.41
N LYS A 77 -3.65 -13.44 13.52
CA LYS A 77 -3.01 -14.67 14.00
C LYS A 77 -3.12 -14.78 15.50
N ILE A 78 -3.10 -16.00 16.01
CA ILE A 78 -3.05 -16.26 17.44
C ILE A 78 -1.57 -16.36 17.84
N VAL A 79 -1.17 -15.60 18.85
CA VAL A 79 0.19 -15.63 19.42
C VAL A 79 0.13 -15.87 20.91
N ILE A 80 1.17 -16.49 21.47
CA ILE A 80 1.31 -16.65 22.93
C ILE A 80 2.37 -15.64 23.39
N LYS A 81 1.99 -14.73 24.29
CA LYS A 81 2.92 -13.81 24.97
C LYS A 81 2.70 -13.89 26.47
N SER A 82 3.77 -14.09 27.23
CA SER A 82 3.73 -14.13 28.70
C SER A 82 2.63 -15.06 29.25
N LYS A 83 2.52 -16.26 28.68
CA LYS A 83 1.51 -17.30 29.00
C LYS A 83 0.04 -16.91 28.71
N LYS A 84 -0.20 -15.76 28.08
CA LYS A 84 -1.52 -15.38 27.56
C LYS A 84 -1.55 -15.62 26.05
N THR A 85 -2.59 -16.31 25.58
CA THR A 85 -3.00 -16.26 24.17
C THR A 85 -3.32 -14.80 23.83
N ILE A 86 -3.10 -14.34 22.60
CA ILE A 86 -3.43 -12.99 22.15
C ILE A 86 -3.81 -13.07 20.67
N LEU A 87 -4.83 -12.32 20.29
CA LEU A 87 -5.17 -12.10 18.89
C LEU A 87 -4.30 -10.97 18.33
N ASP A 88 -3.36 -11.30 17.45
CA ASP A 88 -2.46 -10.34 16.82
C ASP A 88 -3.05 -9.83 15.49
N LEU A 89 -3.32 -8.53 15.45
CA LEU A 89 -3.84 -7.80 14.30
C LEU A 89 -2.75 -7.23 13.38
N SER A 90 -1.46 -7.40 13.72
CA SER A 90 -0.34 -6.90 12.91
C SER A 90 -0.39 -7.38 11.45
N PRO A 91 -0.75 -8.65 11.12
CA PRO A 91 -0.84 -9.09 9.73
C PRO A 91 -1.83 -8.27 8.90
N LEU A 92 -3.00 -7.95 9.46
CA LEU A 92 -4.01 -7.11 8.82
C LEU A 92 -3.44 -5.74 8.46
N PHE A 93 -2.85 -5.03 9.42
CA PHE A 93 -2.36 -3.68 9.18
C PHE A 93 -1.19 -3.67 8.21
N ASN A 94 -0.30 -4.66 8.25
CA ASN A 94 0.77 -4.79 7.28
C ASN A 94 0.22 -4.96 5.86
N LYS A 95 -0.76 -5.86 5.65
CA LYS A 95 -1.41 -6.05 4.34
C LYS A 95 -2.07 -4.76 3.86
N LEU A 96 -2.74 -4.05 4.76
CA LEU A 96 -3.47 -2.83 4.43
C LEU A 96 -2.52 -1.70 4.03
N LEU A 97 -1.40 -1.55 4.73
CA LEU A 97 -0.34 -0.60 4.36
C LEU A 97 0.27 -0.94 3.00
N VAL A 98 0.57 -2.21 2.73
CA VAL A 98 1.05 -2.65 1.40
C VAL A 98 0.03 -2.30 0.31
N LYS A 99 -1.26 -2.59 0.50
CA LYS A 99 -2.30 -2.26 -0.49
C LYS A 99 -2.43 -0.76 -0.75
N ILE A 100 -2.34 0.06 0.29
CA ILE A 100 -2.38 1.52 0.16
C ILE A 100 -1.13 2.03 -0.55
N GLU A 101 0.05 1.50 -0.22
CA GLU A 101 1.31 1.87 -0.88
C GLU A 101 1.32 1.45 -2.36
N ASP A 102 0.79 0.27 -2.70
CA ASP A 102 0.60 -0.19 -4.09
C ASP A 102 -0.33 0.73 -4.89
N GLU A 103 -1.48 1.09 -4.32
CA GLU A 103 -2.44 2.01 -4.95
C GLU A 103 -1.87 3.42 -5.12
N TYR A 104 -1.14 3.90 -4.11
CA TYR A 104 -0.47 5.19 -4.17
C TYR A 104 0.60 5.20 -5.26
N THR A 105 1.39 4.13 -5.37
CA THR A 105 2.42 3.99 -6.41
C THR A 105 1.79 3.97 -7.80
N LYS A 106 0.72 3.19 -7.99
CA LYS A 106 -0.03 3.15 -9.27
C LYS A 106 -0.62 4.51 -9.63
N THR A 107 -1.18 5.23 -8.67
CA THR A 107 -1.79 6.55 -8.88
C THR A 107 -0.72 7.60 -9.16
N LYS A 108 0.36 7.63 -8.38
CA LYS A 108 1.49 8.54 -8.57
C LYS A 108 2.20 8.32 -9.90
N ASN A 109 2.38 7.07 -10.31
CA ASN A 109 2.90 6.73 -11.63
C ASN A 109 1.98 7.30 -12.71
N LYS A 110 0.66 7.02 -12.66
CA LYS A 110 -0.31 7.58 -13.62
C LYS A 110 -0.31 9.11 -13.68
N GLU A 111 -0.19 9.81 -12.55
CA GLU A 111 -0.13 11.29 -12.54
C GLU A 111 1.17 11.84 -13.11
N ASN A 112 2.31 11.18 -12.83
CA ASN A 112 3.59 11.57 -13.41
C ASN A 112 3.62 11.39 -14.93
N TYR A 113 3.00 10.32 -15.44
CA TYR A 113 2.93 10.05 -16.88
C TYR A 113 1.97 10.99 -17.62
N LYS A 114 0.91 11.49 -16.97
CA LYS A 114 0.01 12.50 -17.56
C LYS A 114 0.74 13.75 -18.06
N ILE A 115 1.84 14.14 -17.41
CA ILE A 115 2.64 15.29 -17.85
C ILE A 115 3.25 15.02 -19.24
N ILE A 116 3.76 13.81 -19.45
CA ILE A 116 4.30 13.37 -20.74
C ILE A 116 3.17 13.24 -21.76
N GLU A 117 2.04 12.63 -21.37
CA GLU A 117 0.87 12.49 -22.25
C GLU A 117 0.37 13.83 -22.77
N ASN A 118 0.27 14.82 -21.87
CA ASN A 118 -0.19 16.16 -22.21
C ASN A 118 0.81 16.89 -23.10
N LYS A 119 2.11 16.76 -22.85
CA LYS A 119 3.15 17.44 -23.64
C LYS A 119 3.27 16.89 -25.06
N LEU A 120 3.11 15.58 -25.22
CA LEU A 120 3.18 14.90 -26.53
C LEU A 120 1.81 14.75 -27.21
N ASN A 121 0.74 15.21 -26.56
CA ASN A 121 -0.65 14.97 -26.98
C ASN A 121 -0.91 13.50 -27.35
N TYR A 122 -0.37 12.58 -26.54
CA TYR A 122 -0.38 11.13 -26.80
C TYR A 122 -0.74 10.38 -25.53
N LYS A 123 -1.68 9.45 -25.62
CA LYS A 123 -2.05 8.61 -24.47
C LYS A 123 -1.13 7.41 -24.36
N LEU A 124 -0.35 7.34 -23.29
CA LEU A 124 0.64 6.29 -23.06
C LEU A 124 -0.05 4.94 -22.81
N LYS A 125 0.48 3.89 -23.45
CA LYS A 125 0.12 2.50 -23.17
C LYS A 125 0.98 1.96 -22.03
N ASP A 126 0.55 0.86 -21.42
CA ASP A 126 1.32 0.19 -20.36
C ASP A 126 2.74 -0.19 -20.83
N THR A 127 2.90 -0.55 -22.11
CA THR A 127 4.21 -0.81 -22.73
C THR A 127 5.10 0.42 -22.76
N ASP A 128 4.52 1.60 -22.99
CA ASP A 128 5.25 2.86 -23.07
C ASP A 128 5.68 3.31 -21.67
N ILE A 129 4.79 3.14 -20.68
CA ILE A 129 5.08 3.37 -19.26
C ILE A 129 6.22 2.48 -18.80
N THR A 130 6.17 1.19 -19.12
CA THR A 130 7.22 0.22 -18.77
C THR A 130 8.57 0.65 -19.33
N LYS A 131 8.61 1.07 -20.61
CA LYS A 131 9.82 1.58 -21.25
C LYS A 131 10.32 2.89 -20.62
N LEU A 132 9.42 3.79 -20.23
CA LEU A 132 9.78 5.02 -19.49
C LEU A 132 10.34 4.71 -18.09
N GLU A 133 9.87 3.65 -17.43
CA GLU A 133 10.40 3.18 -16.15
C GLU A 133 11.83 2.61 -16.29
N GLU A 134 12.17 1.96 -17.41
CA GLU A 134 13.54 1.51 -17.71
C GLU A 134 14.55 2.68 -17.78
N TYR A 135 14.12 3.85 -18.27
CA TYR A 135 14.98 5.05 -18.22
C TYR A 135 15.11 5.62 -16.81
N SER A 136 14.11 5.41 -15.95
CA SER A 136 14.21 5.79 -14.53
C SER A 136 15.24 4.96 -13.79
N THR A 137 15.37 3.66 -14.09
CA THR A 137 16.46 2.82 -13.54
C THR A 137 17.84 3.21 -14.07
N SER A 138 17.88 3.82 -15.26
CA SER A 138 19.09 4.42 -15.87
C SER A 138 19.37 5.86 -15.40
N GLY A 139 18.61 6.37 -14.43
CA GLY A 139 18.84 7.67 -13.78
C GLY A 139 18.15 8.88 -14.43
N LEU A 140 17.18 8.65 -15.33
CA LEU A 140 16.34 9.69 -15.93
C LEU A 140 14.96 9.67 -15.28
N SER A 141 14.76 10.53 -14.28
CA SER A 141 13.45 10.70 -13.64
C SER A 141 12.40 11.25 -14.61
N ILE A 142 11.11 10.99 -14.34
CA ILE A 142 10.00 11.52 -15.16
C ILE A 142 10.02 13.05 -15.29
N ALA A 143 10.38 13.77 -14.22
CA ALA A 143 10.54 15.23 -14.28
C ALA A 143 11.66 15.65 -15.25
N LYS A 144 12.76 14.90 -15.29
CA LYS A 144 13.86 15.13 -16.22
C LYS A 144 13.45 14.81 -17.65
N ILE A 145 12.69 13.73 -17.86
CA ILE A 145 12.10 13.38 -19.17
C ILE A 145 11.16 14.50 -19.64
N ALA A 146 10.29 15.02 -18.76
CA ALA A 146 9.41 16.14 -19.08
C ALA A 146 10.19 17.41 -19.48
N SER A 147 11.27 17.73 -18.74
CA SER A 147 12.14 18.87 -19.10
C SER A 147 12.88 18.68 -20.42
N ILE A 148 13.17 17.43 -20.80
CA ILE A 148 13.79 17.09 -22.07
C ILE A 148 12.82 17.31 -23.23
N ILE A 149 11.53 17.00 -23.05
CA ILE A 149 10.50 17.30 -24.05
C ILE A 149 10.46 18.81 -24.30
N ASP A 150 10.47 19.61 -23.22
CA ASP A 150 10.44 21.08 -23.30
C ASP A 150 11.70 21.67 -23.97
N SER A 151 12.88 21.10 -23.70
CA SER A 151 14.15 21.64 -24.22
C SER A 151 14.46 21.23 -25.65
N SER A 152 13.83 20.16 -26.16
CA SER A 152 14.25 19.50 -27.41
C SER A 152 13.16 19.47 -28.48
N ASN A 153 12.03 20.16 -28.24
CA ASN A 153 10.90 20.26 -29.17
C ASN A 153 10.44 18.89 -29.70
N VAL A 154 10.36 17.91 -28.80
CA VAL A 154 9.96 16.55 -29.15
C VAL A 154 8.45 16.52 -29.33
N GLU A 155 7.97 16.13 -30.51
CA GLU A 155 6.54 16.10 -30.82
C GLU A 155 5.96 14.69 -30.72
N THR A 156 6.79 13.66 -30.84
CA THR A 156 6.35 12.26 -30.84
C THR A 156 7.04 11.40 -29.78
N LEU A 157 6.36 10.32 -29.37
CA LEU A 157 6.90 9.38 -28.40
C LEU A 157 8.15 8.63 -28.91
N ASP A 158 8.21 8.33 -30.21
CA ASP A 158 9.37 7.66 -30.81
C ASP A 158 10.62 8.55 -30.84
N GLU A 159 10.44 9.85 -31.13
CA GLU A 159 11.52 10.82 -31.02
C GLU A 159 12.00 10.97 -29.58
N LEU A 160 11.08 10.96 -28.61
CA LEU A 160 11.42 10.97 -27.20
C LEU A 160 12.31 9.76 -26.86
N PHE A 161 11.90 8.56 -27.24
CA PHE A 161 12.69 7.36 -26.94
C PHE A 161 14.06 7.36 -27.61
N LYS A 162 14.19 7.78 -28.88
CA LYS A 162 15.49 7.94 -29.53
C LYS A 162 16.40 8.90 -28.78
N LEU A 163 15.84 10.01 -28.30
CA LEU A 163 16.59 11.02 -27.56
C LEU A 163 17.00 10.50 -26.17
N LEU A 164 16.10 9.79 -25.48
CA LEU A 164 16.39 9.16 -24.19
C LEU A 164 17.45 8.06 -24.33
N ASP A 165 17.40 7.24 -25.37
CA ASP A 165 18.42 6.23 -25.67
C ASP A 165 19.80 6.86 -25.89
N SER A 166 19.86 7.99 -26.61
CA SER A 166 21.12 8.72 -26.82
C SER A 166 21.69 9.30 -25.52
N LYS A 167 20.82 9.73 -24.60
CA LYS A 167 21.21 10.32 -23.30
C LYS A 167 21.54 9.26 -22.25
N ALA A 168 20.84 8.12 -22.26
CA ALA A 168 21.09 6.98 -21.39
C ALA A 168 22.44 6.30 -21.70
N LYS A 169 22.85 6.24 -22.97
CA LYS A 169 24.18 5.75 -23.37
C LYS A 169 25.35 6.61 -22.85
N ASN A 170 25.09 7.88 -22.52
CA ASN A 170 26.10 8.82 -22.03
C ASN A 170 26.08 9.00 -20.49
N SER A 171 25.10 8.44 -19.79
CA SER A 171 25.00 8.52 -18.33
C SER A 171 25.45 7.20 -17.70
N SER A 172 26.75 7.02 -17.51
CA SER A 172 27.33 5.93 -16.71
C SER A 172 27.16 6.11 -15.20
N VAL A 173 26.16 6.89 -14.77
CA VAL A 173 25.91 7.12 -13.35
C VAL A 173 25.08 5.96 -12.83
N LYS A 174 25.76 4.95 -12.28
CA LYS A 174 25.17 4.02 -11.31
C LYS A 174 24.62 4.86 -10.16
N ILE A 175 23.35 5.20 -10.22
CA ILE A 175 22.66 5.75 -9.05
C ILE A 175 22.54 4.60 -8.06
N THR A 176 23.41 4.62 -7.06
CA THR A 176 23.19 3.93 -5.79
C THR A 176 21.83 4.40 -5.28
N MET A 177 20.86 3.49 -5.25
CA MET A 177 19.62 3.72 -4.52
C MET A 177 20.00 4.15 -3.10
N TYR A 178 19.72 5.41 -2.76
CA TYR A 178 19.71 5.85 -1.38
C TYR A 178 18.64 5.03 -0.67
N ASN A 179 19.09 4.02 0.08
CA ASN A 179 18.26 3.05 0.77
C ASN A 179 17.80 3.68 2.10
N TRP A 180 16.53 4.10 2.19
CA TRP A 180 15.96 4.71 3.40
C TRP A 180 15.76 3.71 4.56
N LEU A 181 16.36 2.52 4.49
CA LEU A 181 16.22 1.45 5.49
C LEU A 181 17.20 1.56 6.68
N ASN A 182 18.09 2.55 6.71
CA ASN A 182 18.91 2.84 7.89
C ASN A 182 18.70 4.31 8.32
N ASP A 183 17.67 4.52 9.15
CA ASP A 183 17.61 5.47 10.28
C ASP A 183 16.28 5.32 11.07
#